data_AF-A0A644XXM6-F1
#
_entry.id   AF-A0A644XXM6-F1
#
_cell.length_a   1.000
_cell.length_b   1.000
_cell.length_c   1.000
_cell.angle_alpha   90.00
_cell.angle_beta   90.00
_cell.angle_gamma   90.00
#
_symmetry.space_group_name_H-M   'P 1'
#
loop_
_entity.id
_entity.type
_entity.pdbx_description
1 polymer ?
#
loop_
_entity_poly.entity_id
_entity_poly.type
_entity_poly.pdbx_seq_one_letter_code
_entity_poly.pdbx_strand_id
1 'polypeptide(L)'
;MKTLKGALIILAIVLMCFVIWTAVDFFFFYDSDTTTAKEENSSGITAPKPAPELAFREVDSIRRTAAHDTLVVTGSGETGYSFLIFFNATERGKLFIRVFDLNENKELSANRFGETNGVSTGEPDSCMKLFTLKSNIREGVPGKYFPARFELWFKPFQSGKAVKVNEVEYLVDGMGR
;
A
#
# COMPACT_ATOMS: atom_id res chain seq x y z
N MET A 1 36.60 0.49 -46.57
CA MET A 1 36.75 1.39 -45.40
C MET A 1 35.49 2.20 -45.04
N LYS A 2 34.65 2.66 -45.99
CA LYS A 2 33.44 3.44 -45.67
C LYS A 2 32.34 2.64 -44.94
N THR A 3 32.18 1.36 -45.28
CA THR A 3 31.19 0.44 -44.67
C THR A 3 31.50 0.09 -43.22
N LEU A 4 32.79 -0.08 -42.87
CA LEU A 4 33.23 -0.38 -41.51
C LEU A 4 33.00 0.80 -40.55
N LYS A 5 33.23 2.03 -41.02
CA LYS A 5 32.96 3.24 -40.23
C LYS A 5 31.46 3.42 -39.94
N GLY A 6 30.60 3.12 -40.91
CA GLY A 6 29.15 3.14 -40.71
C GLY A 6 28.68 2.12 -39.65
N ALA A 7 29.21 0.88 -39.72
CA ALA A 7 28.89 -0.15 -38.74
C ALA A 7 29.32 0.21 -37.30
N LEU A 8 30.50 0.82 -37.13
CA LEU A 8 30.98 1.30 -35.84
C LEU A 8 30.11 2.41 -35.24
N ILE A 9 29.61 3.34 -36.08
CA ILE A 9 28.72 4.40 -35.64
C ILE A 9 27.38 3.82 -35.16
N ILE A 10 26.81 2.87 -35.90
CA ILE A 10 25.55 2.22 -35.52
C ILE A 10 25.72 1.47 -34.20
N LEU A 11 26.81 0.72 -34.02
CA LEU A 11 27.10 0.02 -32.78
C LEU A 11 27.22 0.98 -31.58
N ALA A 12 27.87 2.13 -31.77
CA ALA A 12 27.99 3.15 -30.74
C ALA A 12 26.64 3.75 -30.35
N ILE A 13 25.75 4.00 -31.33
CA ILE A 13 24.39 4.50 -31.07
C ILE A 13 23.59 3.47 -30.27
N VAL A 14 23.65 2.19 -30.64
CA VAL A 14 22.93 1.12 -29.92
C VAL A 14 23.41 1.01 -28.47
N LEU A 15 24.73 1.05 -28.24
CA LEU A 15 25.30 1.05 -26.90
C LEU A 15 24.87 2.27 -26.09
N MET A 16 24.87 3.45 -26.70
CA MET A 16 24.44 4.69 -26.04
C MET A 16 22.95 4.62 -25.66
N CYS A 17 22.08 4.13 -26.55
CA CYS A 17 20.67 3.92 -26.25
C CYS A 17 20.46 2.91 -25.12
N PHE A 18 21.27 1.84 -25.08
CA PHE A 18 21.21 0.87 -23.99
C PHE A 18 21.60 1.48 -22.63
N VAL A 19 22.66 2.29 -22.60
CA VAL A 19 23.08 3.00 -21.36
C VAL A 19 22.04 4.03 -20.91
N ILE A 20 21.42 4.76 -21.86
CA ILE A 20 20.33 5.69 -21.53
C ILE A 20 19.14 4.92 -20.98
N TRP A 21 18.77 3.80 -21.59
CA TRP A 21 17.65 2.98 -21.13
C TRP A 21 17.90 2.43 -19.72
N THR A 22 19.08 1.88 -19.43
CA THR A 22 19.41 1.40 -18.08
C THR A 22 19.48 2.53 -17.06
N ALA A 23 19.94 3.72 -17.45
CA ALA A 23 19.92 4.90 -16.58
C ALA A 23 18.49 5.37 -16.28
N VAL A 24 17.61 5.42 -17.30
CA VAL A 24 16.19 5.76 -17.12
C VAL A 24 15.53 4.74 -16.19
N ASP A 25 15.71 3.44 -16.43
CA ASP A 25 15.16 2.41 -15.55
C ASP A 25 15.71 2.54 -14.13
N PHE A 26 17.01 2.81 -13.96
CA PHE A 26 17.58 3.06 -12.64
C PHE A 26 16.93 4.29 -11.98
N PHE A 27 16.82 5.44 -12.65
CA PHE A 27 16.22 6.63 -12.05
C PHE A 27 14.72 6.48 -11.74
N PHE A 28 13.95 5.82 -12.60
CA PHE A 28 12.50 5.67 -12.39
C PHE A 28 12.15 4.54 -11.41
N PHE A 29 12.94 3.47 -11.34
CA PHE A 29 12.65 2.33 -10.47
C PHE A 29 13.44 2.36 -9.15
N TYR A 30 14.62 2.96 -9.11
CA TYR A 30 15.44 3.05 -7.88
C TYR A 30 15.03 4.21 -6.97
N ASP A 31 14.44 5.29 -7.50
CA ASP A 31 14.02 6.46 -6.70
C ASP A 31 12.66 6.28 -5.98
N SER A 32 12.10 5.07 -5.98
CA SER A 32 10.88 4.76 -5.22
C SER A 32 11.13 4.46 -3.73
N ASP A 33 12.38 4.24 -3.33
CA ASP A 33 12.78 3.99 -1.93
C ASP A 33 13.66 5.13 -1.39
N THR A 34 13.23 6.39 -1.55
CA THR A 34 13.78 7.48 -0.73
C THR A 34 13.30 7.29 0.71
N THR A 35 14.04 6.46 1.43
CA THR A 35 14.07 6.25 2.88
C THR A 35 14.37 7.57 3.59
N THR A 36 13.38 8.46 3.58
CA THR A 36 13.37 9.62 4.45
C THR A 36 13.10 9.09 5.85
N ALA A 37 14.10 9.20 6.72
CA ALA A 37 13.96 8.94 8.14
C ALA A 37 12.83 9.86 8.65
N LYS A 38 11.64 9.30 8.88
CA LYS A 38 10.53 10.08 9.42
C LYS A 38 10.85 10.45 10.86
N GLU A 39 10.73 11.75 11.15
CA GLU A 39 10.73 12.22 12.52
C GLU A 39 9.52 11.66 13.25
N GLU A 40 9.72 11.38 14.54
CA GLU A 40 8.65 10.99 15.44
C GLU A 40 7.60 12.11 15.49
N ASN A 41 6.32 11.75 15.42
CA ASN A 41 5.13 12.60 15.42
C ASN A 41 5.33 14.07 15.86
N SER A 42 5.82 14.93 14.95
CA SER A 42 6.15 16.33 15.24
C SER A 42 4.98 17.29 15.04
N SER A 43 3.89 16.80 14.45
CA SER A 43 2.69 17.57 14.11
C SER A 43 1.68 17.69 15.25
N GLY A 44 1.85 16.94 16.34
CA GLY A 44 0.91 16.90 17.46
C GLY A 44 -0.38 16.13 17.17
N ILE A 45 -0.43 15.33 16.09
CA ILE A 45 -1.58 14.50 15.76
C ILE A 45 -1.70 13.36 16.78
N THR A 46 -2.82 13.30 17.49
CA THR A 46 -3.10 12.21 18.45
C THR A 46 -3.89 11.10 17.77
N ALA A 47 -3.25 9.95 17.54
CA ALA A 47 -3.89 8.75 17.06
C ALA A 47 -3.53 7.56 17.97
N PRO A 48 -4.38 6.53 18.10
CA PRO A 48 -4.02 5.32 18.82
C PRO A 48 -2.97 4.52 18.04
N LYS A 49 -2.27 3.60 18.71
CA LYS A 49 -1.52 2.54 17.99
C LYS A 49 -2.49 1.45 17.54
N PRO A 50 -2.22 0.74 16.43
CA PRO A 50 -2.98 -0.44 16.06
C PRO A 50 -2.93 -1.48 17.18
N ALA A 51 -4.00 -2.27 17.30
CA ALA A 51 -3.98 -3.43 18.18
C ALA A 51 -2.90 -4.42 17.72
N PRO A 52 -2.30 -5.21 18.64
CA PRO A 52 -1.41 -6.30 18.24
C PRO A 52 -2.13 -7.29 17.32
N GLU A 53 -1.36 -8.15 16.65
CA GLU A 53 -1.93 -9.16 15.74
C GLU A 53 -2.90 -10.07 16.52
N LEU A 54 -4.14 -10.16 16.00
CA LEU A 54 -5.24 -10.79 16.71
C LEU A 54 -5.21 -12.31 16.59
N ALA A 55 -5.59 -12.99 17.66
CA ALA A 55 -5.87 -14.42 17.64
C ALA A 55 -7.21 -14.70 16.94
N PHE A 56 -7.37 -15.92 16.42
CA PHE A 56 -8.59 -16.34 15.71
C PHE A 56 -9.89 -16.07 16.50
N ARG A 57 -9.88 -16.33 17.81
CA ARG A 57 -11.03 -16.10 18.70
C ARG A 57 -11.45 -14.62 18.76
N GLU A 58 -10.49 -13.70 18.66
CA GLU A 58 -10.75 -12.26 18.70
C GLU A 58 -11.36 -11.79 17.37
N VAL A 59 -10.86 -12.31 16.25
CA VAL A 59 -11.43 -12.05 14.91
C VAL A 59 -12.90 -12.51 14.85
N ASP A 60 -13.22 -13.68 15.40
CA ASP A 60 -14.60 -14.19 15.49
C ASP A 60 -15.51 -13.33 16.38
N SER A 61 -14.95 -12.68 17.39
CA SER A 61 -15.71 -11.72 18.22
C SER A 61 -16.04 -10.47 17.41
N ILE A 62 -15.03 -9.90 16.72
CA ILE A 62 -15.20 -8.71 15.88
C ILE A 62 -16.21 -8.98 14.77
N ARG A 63 -16.13 -10.15 14.11
CA ARG A 63 -17.05 -10.53 13.04
C ARG A 63 -18.52 -10.48 13.44
N ARG A 64 -18.84 -10.77 14.71
CA ARG A 64 -20.21 -10.76 15.22
C ARG A 64 -20.75 -9.36 15.51
N THR A 65 -19.86 -8.38 15.71
CA THR A 65 -20.22 -7.02 16.09
C THR A 65 -19.87 -5.98 15.02
N ALA A 66 -19.10 -6.34 14.00
CA ALA A 66 -18.65 -5.44 12.96
C ALA A 66 -19.83 -4.90 12.15
N ALA A 67 -19.84 -3.60 11.95
CA ALA A 67 -20.75 -2.96 11.01
C ALA A 67 -20.31 -3.22 9.57
N HIS A 68 -21.21 -2.93 8.63
CA HIS A 68 -20.86 -2.88 7.22
C HIS A 68 -19.71 -1.88 6.98
N ASP A 69 -18.87 -2.17 5.99
CA ASP A 69 -17.74 -1.33 5.56
C ASP A 69 -16.67 -1.07 6.63
N THR A 70 -16.52 -1.98 7.59
CA THR A 70 -15.54 -1.82 8.68
C THR A 70 -14.14 -2.21 8.23
N LEU A 71 -13.16 -1.34 8.52
CA LEU A 71 -11.74 -1.60 8.40
C LEU A 71 -11.11 -1.70 9.81
N VAL A 72 -10.49 -2.84 10.13
CA VAL A 72 -9.69 -3.01 11.36
C VAL A 72 -8.23 -3.20 10.97
N VAL A 73 -7.35 -2.41 11.57
CA VAL A 73 -5.89 -2.49 11.35
C VAL A 73 -5.24 -3.04 12.62
N THR A 74 -4.39 -4.04 12.44
CA THR A 74 -3.68 -4.73 13.52
C THR A 74 -2.22 -4.96 13.13
N GLY A 75 -1.38 -5.31 14.09
CA GLY A 75 0.04 -5.59 13.87
C GLY A 75 0.95 -4.41 14.13
N SER A 76 2.18 -4.47 13.62
CA SER A 76 3.25 -3.52 13.92
C SER A 76 4.24 -3.39 12.75
N GLY A 77 5.16 -2.43 12.83
CA GLY A 77 6.27 -2.32 11.86
C GLY A 77 7.05 -3.64 11.72
N GLU A 78 7.34 -4.30 12.84
CA GLU A 78 8.11 -5.57 12.89
C GLU A 78 7.38 -6.74 12.22
N THR A 79 6.08 -6.91 12.51
CA THR A 79 5.28 -8.06 12.06
C THR A 79 4.54 -7.81 10.74
N GLY A 80 4.50 -6.55 10.31
CA GLY A 80 3.59 -6.06 9.29
C GLY A 80 2.23 -5.68 9.83
N TYR A 81 1.45 -5.00 9.00
CA TYR A 81 0.08 -4.62 9.27
C TYR A 81 -0.90 -5.57 8.60
N SER A 82 -1.87 -6.04 9.36
CA SER A 82 -2.96 -6.91 8.94
C SER A 82 -4.28 -6.12 8.92
N PHE A 83 -5.01 -6.22 7.81
CA PHE A 83 -6.26 -5.52 7.55
C PHE A 83 -7.41 -6.50 7.53
N LEU A 84 -8.33 -6.39 8.49
CA LEU A 84 -9.57 -7.14 8.50
C LEU A 84 -10.67 -6.23 7.95
N ILE A 85 -11.24 -6.63 6.83
CA ILE A 85 -12.21 -5.84 6.08
C ILE A 85 -13.54 -6.57 6.09
N PHE A 86 -14.55 -5.96 6.71
CA PHE A 86 -15.92 -6.46 6.71
C PHE A 86 -16.71 -5.70 5.65
N PHE A 87 -16.97 -6.35 4.52
CA PHE A 87 -17.54 -5.70 3.35
C PHE A 87 -18.62 -6.59 2.73
N ASN A 88 -19.70 -5.96 2.27
CA ASN A 88 -20.77 -6.60 1.50
C ASN A 88 -20.76 -5.99 0.09
N ALA A 89 -20.27 -6.75 -0.88
CA ALA A 89 -20.10 -6.26 -2.23
C ALA A 89 -21.43 -6.33 -3.01
N THR A 90 -21.91 -5.19 -3.49
CA THR A 90 -23.11 -5.13 -4.35
C THR A 90 -22.81 -5.53 -5.80
N GLU A 91 -21.54 -5.52 -6.19
CA GLU A 91 -21.05 -5.96 -7.49
C GLU A 91 -19.62 -6.55 -7.38
N ARG A 92 -19.17 -7.26 -8.41
CA ARG A 92 -17.80 -7.80 -8.46
C ARG A 92 -16.79 -6.65 -8.52
N GLY A 93 -15.73 -6.76 -7.75
CA GLY A 93 -14.66 -5.77 -7.76
C GLY A 93 -13.42 -6.19 -6.99
N LYS A 94 -12.61 -5.18 -6.65
CA LYS A 94 -11.38 -5.33 -5.90
C LYS A 94 -11.36 -4.36 -4.72
N LEU A 95 -11.10 -4.88 -3.53
CA LEU A 95 -10.82 -4.10 -2.33
C LEU A 95 -9.31 -3.93 -2.19
N PHE A 96 -8.87 -2.73 -1.84
CA PHE A 96 -7.46 -2.45 -1.59
C PHE A 96 -7.29 -1.35 -0.55
N ILE A 97 -6.09 -1.28 0.03
CA ILE A 97 -5.73 -0.28 1.02
C ILE A 97 -4.82 0.75 0.37
N ARG A 98 -4.99 2.02 0.73
CA ARG A 98 -4.00 3.08 0.51
C ARG A 98 -3.59 3.62 1.86
N VAL A 99 -2.32 3.97 2.01
CA VAL A 99 -1.79 4.46 3.29
C VAL A 99 -1.14 5.80 3.05
N PHE A 100 -1.45 6.79 3.88
CA PHE A 100 -0.90 8.13 3.74
C PHE A 100 -0.22 8.56 5.04
N ASP A 101 0.91 9.23 4.93
CA ASP A 101 1.45 10.03 6.01
C ASP A 101 0.52 11.21 6.25
N LEU A 102 0.05 11.39 7.48
CA LEU A 102 -0.85 12.50 7.81
C LEU A 102 -0.15 13.87 7.86
N ASN A 103 1.16 13.90 8.11
CA ASN A 103 1.92 15.15 8.17
C ASN A 103 2.14 15.74 6.78
N GLU A 104 2.48 14.88 5.82
CA GLU A 104 2.85 15.30 4.46
C GLU A 104 1.74 15.04 3.43
N ASN A 105 0.69 14.32 3.82
CA ASN A 105 -0.35 13.80 2.92
C ASN A 105 0.25 13.02 1.73
N LYS A 106 1.36 12.32 1.97
CA LYS A 106 2.10 11.53 0.98
C LYS A 106 1.71 10.05 1.10
N GLU A 107 1.42 9.41 -0.03
CA GLU A 107 1.12 7.98 -0.06
C GLU A 107 2.37 7.16 0.29
N LEU A 108 2.18 6.15 1.14
CA LEU A 108 3.23 5.29 1.69
C LEU A 108 3.14 3.91 1.08
N SER A 109 4.30 3.40 0.69
CA SER A 109 4.52 2.04 0.22
C SER A 109 3.51 1.66 -0.87
N ALA A 110 3.26 2.57 -1.82
CA ALA A 110 2.21 2.45 -2.85
C ALA A 110 2.37 1.19 -3.74
N ASN A 111 3.59 0.66 -3.85
CA ASN A 111 3.90 -0.60 -4.53
C ASN A 111 3.51 -1.86 -3.72
N ARG A 112 3.32 -1.74 -2.41
CA ARG A 112 2.95 -2.81 -1.46
C ARG A 112 1.51 -2.72 -0.98
N PHE A 113 0.99 -1.50 -0.97
CA PHE A 113 -0.42 -1.20 -0.86
C PHE A 113 -0.98 -0.99 -2.27
N GLY A 114 -2.21 -0.51 -2.39
CA GLY A 114 -2.79 -0.15 -3.68
C GLY A 114 -3.47 -1.31 -4.42
N GLU A 115 -4.01 -0.95 -5.58
CA GLU A 115 -4.95 -1.80 -6.32
C GLU A 115 -4.34 -3.14 -6.72
N THR A 116 -3.07 -3.19 -7.12
CA THR A 116 -2.38 -4.43 -7.54
C THR A 116 -2.37 -5.47 -6.42
N ASN A 117 -2.16 -5.05 -5.18
CA ASN A 117 -2.08 -5.90 -3.99
C ASN A 117 -3.43 -6.10 -3.27
N GLY A 118 -4.54 -5.65 -3.87
CA GLY A 118 -5.87 -5.83 -3.33
C GLY A 118 -6.44 -7.25 -3.45
N VAL A 119 -7.59 -7.47 -2.83
CA VAL A 119 -8.33 -8.74 -2.82
C VAL A 119 -9.63 -8.62 -3.63
N SER A 120 -9.97 -9.63 -4.43
CA SER A 120 -11.23 -9.63 -5.18
C SER A 120 -12.41 -9.98 -4.26
N THR A 121 -13.54 -9.30 -4.46
CA THR A 121 -14.77 -9.54 -3.68
C THR A 121 -15.50 -10.82 -4.08
N GLY A 122 -15.12 -11.43 -5.22
CA GLY A 122 -15.84 -12.56 -5.79
C GLY A 122 -17.23 -12.16 -6.30
N GLU A 123 -18.14 -13.12 -6.37
CA GLU A 123 -19.54 -12.85 -6.73
C GLU A 123 -20.27 -12.12 -5.59
N PRO A 124 -21.14 -11.14 -5.90
CA PRO A 124 -22.01 -10.50 -4.92
C PRO A 124 -22.88 -11.52 -4.21
N ASP A 125 -23.00 -11.37 -2.90
CA ASP A 125 -23.94 -12.11 -2.08
C ASP A 125 -24.59 -11.16 -1.08
N SER A 126 -25.72 -11.56 -0.49
CA SER A 126 -26.40 -10.75 0.52
C SER A 126 -25.70 -10.77 1.88
N CYS A 127 -24.56 -11.44 2.00
CA CYS A 127 -23.90 -11.74 3.26
C CYS A 127 -22.64 -10.90 3.42
N MET A 128 -22.40 -10.39 4.63
CA MET A 128 -21.14 -9.73 4.96
C MET A 128 -19.99 -10.74 4.90
N LYS A 129 -18.96 -10.41 4.13
CA LYS A 129 -17.73 -11.20 4.01
C LYS A 129 -16.59 -10.54 4.77
N LEU A 130 -15.71 -11.39 5.30
CA LEU A 130 -14.42 -10.97 5.85
C LEU A 130 -13.35 -11.16 4.76
N PHE A 131 -12.62 -10.09 4.49
CA PHE A 131 -11.42 -10.11 3.67
C PHE A 131 -10.21 -9.76 4.51
N THR A 132 -9.07 -10.39 4.21
CA THR A 132 -7.82 -10.13 4.91
C THR A 132 -6.74 -9.72 3.91
N LEU A 133 -6.04 -8.63 4.22
CA LEU A 133 -4.82 -8.20 3.53
C LEU A 133 -3.69 -8.09 4.56
N LYS A 134 -2.45 -8.28 4.13
CA LYS A 134 -1.26 -8.08 4.98
C LYS A 134 -0.15 -7.43 4.18
N SER A 135 0.46 -6.39 4.74
CA SER A 135 1.56 -5.67 4.10
C SER A 135 2.34 -4.81 5.10
N ASN A 136 3.48 -4.25 4.68
CA ASN A 136 4.39 -3.51 5.56
C ASN A 136 4.62 -2.11 5.03
N ILE A 137 4.75 -1.14 5.94
CA ILE A 137 5.17 0.24 5.62
C ILE A 137 6.71 0.30 5.61
N ARG A 138 7.30 0.70 4.49
CA ARG A 138 8.76 0.77 4.28
C ARG A 138 9.36 2.11 4.65
N GLU A 139 8.56 3.15 4.67
CA GLU A 139 8.98 4.49 5.08
C GLU A 139 9.01 4.63 6.60
N GLY A 140 9.96 5.41 7.12
CA GLY A 140 10.10 5.67 8.54
C GLY A 140 11.34 5.04 9.16
N VAL A 141 11.50 5.24 10.46
CA VAL A 141 12.61 4.68 11.24
C VAL A 141 12.01 3.68 12.23
N PRO A 142 12.51 2.43 12.27
CA PRO A 142 12.04 1.44 13.24
C PRO A 142 12.02 1.98 14.67
N GLY A 143 10.88 1.84 15.34
CA GLY A 143 10.65 2.35 16.69
C GLY A 143 10.25 3.81 16.78
N LYS A 144 10.28 4.58 15.68
CA LYS A 144 9.77 5.97 15.63
C LYS A 144 8.38 5.99 15.00
N TYR A 145 7.39 6.24 15.83
CA TYR A 145 6.01 6.26 15.40
C TYR A 145 5.64 7.58 14.74
N PHE A 146 4.90 7.51 13.65
CA PHE A 146 4.34 8.66 12.94
C PHE A 146 2.85 8.43 12.61
N PRO A 147 2.05 9.50 12.51
CA PRO A 147 0.62 9.39 12.21
C PRO A 147 0.40 9.00 10.74
N ALA A 148 -0.44 7.99 10.52
CA ALA A 148 -0.83 7.55 9.18
C ALA A 148 -2.33 7.31 9.08
N ARG A 149 -2.88 7.59 7.89
CA ARG A 149 -4.26 7.29 7.52
C ARG A 149 -4.30 6.08 6.59
N PHE A 150 -5.05 5.07 6.99
CA PHE A 150 -5.35 3.90 6.17
C PHE A 150 -6.72 4.09 5.54
N GLU A 151 -6.76 4.09 4.22
CA GLU A 151 -7.99 4.22 3.45
C GLU A 151 -8.34 2.88 2.81
N LEU A 152 -9.57 2.41 3.04
CA LEU A 152 -10.17 1.30 2.33
C LEU A 152 -10.80 1.81 1.03
N TRP A 153 -10.43 1.20 -0.08
CA TRP A 153 -10.96 1.52 -1.40
C TRP A 153 -11.60 0.29 -2.05
N PHE A 154 -12.67 0.52 -2.80
CA PHE A 154 -13.34 -0.48 -3.61
C PHE A 154 -13.37 -0.02 -5.07
N LYS A 155 -12.94 -0.88 -5.99
CA LYS A 155 -13.04 -0.65 -7.43
C LYS A 155 -13.94 -1.73 -8.05
N PRO A 156 -15.15 -1.36 -8.47
CA PRO A 156 -15.99 -2.24 -9.26
C PRO A 156 -15.37 -2.63 -10.59
N PHE A 157 -15.62 -3.84 -11.06
CA PHE A 157 -15.19 -4.27 -12.39
C PHE A 157 -16.03 -3.66 -13.52
N GLN A 158 -17.31 -3.34 -13.28
CA GLN A 158 -18.17 -2.76 -14.31
C GLN A 158 -17.86 -1.28 -14.55
N SER A 159 -17.86 -0.46 -13.49
CA SER A 159 -17.60 0.98 -13.62
C SER A 159 -16.12 1.31 -13.76
N GLY A 160 -15.24 0.46 -13.21
CA GLY A 160 -13.80 0.70 -13.15
C GLY A 160 -13.39 1.90 -12.29
N LYS A 161 -14.34 2.60 -11.65
CA LYS A 161 -14.06 3.79 -10.84
C LYS A 161 -13.89 3.41 -9.38
N ALA A 162 -12.69 3.58 -8.86
CA ALA A 162 -12.43 3.33 -7.44
C ALA A 162 -13.14 4.37 -6.57
N VAL A 163 -13.72 3.92 -5.46
CA VAL A 163 -14.37 4.74 -4.45
C VAL A 163 -13.76 4.46 -3.08
N LYS A 164 -13.58 5.50 -2.26
CA LYS A 164 -13.19 5.35 -0.87
C LYS A 164 -14.39 4.86 -0.07
N VAL A 165 -14.20 3.77 0.66
CA VAL A 165 -15.24 3.11 1.45
C VAL A 165 -15.16 3.55 2.91
N ASN A 166 -13.97 3.53 3.49
CA ASN A 166 -13.74 3.88 4.89
C ASN A 166 -12.30 4.36 5.09
N GLU A 167 -12.02 4.98 6.22
CA GLU A 167 -10.67 5.34 6.64
C GLU A 167 -10.51 5.30 8.16
N VAL A 168 -9.29 5.01 8.59
CA VAL A 168 -8.90 4.98 10.01
C VAL A 168 -7.49 5.54 10.17
N GLU A 169 -7.21 6.14 11.32
CA GLU A 169 -5.94 6.79 11.61
C GLU A 169 -5.24 6.11 12.79
N TYR A 170 -3.92 5.89 12.65
CA TYR A 170 -3.11 5.26 13.68
C TYR A 170 -1.70 5.85 13.73
N LEU A 171 -1.06 5.74 14.90
CA LEU A 171 0.39 5.88 15.03
C LEU A 171 1.05 4.57 14.61
N VAL A 172 1.86 4.64 13.56
CA VAL A 172 2.47 3.47 12.93
C VAL A 172 3.99 3.55 12.98
N ASP A 173 4.61 2.38 13.05
CA ASP A 173 6.03 2.17 12.90
C ASP A 173 6.35 1.67 11.48
N GLY A 174 7.49 2.11 10.95
CA GLY A 174 7.97 1.80 9.61
C GLY A 174 9.28 1.04 9.62
N MET A 175 9.57 0.28 8.57
CA MET A 175 10.75 -0.62 8.54
C MET A 175 12.03 0.00 7.96
N GLY A 176 11.98 1.22 7.43
CA GLY A 176 13.15 1.98 6.95
C GLY A 176 14.05 1.24 5.95
N ARG A 177 13.46 0.42 5.07
CA ARG A 177 14.19 -0.51 4.20
C ARG A 177 14.00 -0.20 2.74
#